data_AF-A0A9Q0UWX6-F1
#
_entry.id   AF-A0A9Q0UWX6-F1
#
_cell.length_a   1.000
_cell.length_b   1.000
_cell.length_c   1.000
_cell.angle_alpha   90.00
_cell.angle_beta   90.00
_cell.angle_gamma   90.00
#
_symmetry.space_group_name_H-M   'P 1'
#
loop_
_entity.id
_entity.type
_entity.pdbx_description
1 polymer ?
#
loop_
_entity_poly.entity_id
_entity_poly.type
_entity_poly.pdbx_seq_one_letter_code
_entity_poly.pdbx_strand_id
1 'polypeptide(L)' 'MIRGCVQEGLIEEAEMLFWRMPERNVVSWTVMLGGLIEDGRVDDSRQLFDMMPVKDVVASTNMIDGLFSEGRIIETS' A
#
# COMPACT_ATOMS: atom_id res chain seq x y z
N MET A 1 -12.65 5.66 -4.66
CA MET A 1 -12.32 6.97 -4.07
C MET A 1 -10.87 7.00 -3.61
N ILE A 2 -10.45 6.16 -2.66
CA ILE A 2 -9.03 6.07 -2.22
C ILE A 2 -8.04 5.93 -3.38
N ARG A 3 -8.34 5.09 -4.38
CA ARG A 3 -7.49 4.91 -5.59
C ARG A 3 -7.30 6.19 -6.40
N GLY A 4 -8.32 7.05 -6.47
CA GLY A 4 -8.23 8.33 -7.17
C GLY A 4 -7.33 9.30 -6.40
N CYS A 5 -7.48 9.38 -5.08
CA CYS A 5 -6.61 10.22 -4.24
C CYS A 5 -5.13 9.78 -4.34
N VAL A 6 -4.88 8.46 -4.32
CA VAL A 6 -3.52 7.92 -4.48
C VAL A 6 -2.91 8.28 -5.84
N GLN A 7 -3.67 8.13 -6.94
CA GLN A 7 -3.19 8.46 -8.29
C GLN A 7 -2.92 9.96 -8.49
N GLU A 8 -3.61 10.82 -7.74
CA GLU A 8 -3.42 12.27 -7.76
C GLU A 8 -2.31 12.72 -6.79
N GLY A 9 -1.64 11.79 -6.08
CA GLY A 9 -0.61 12.10 -5.08
C GLY A 9 -1.17 12.63 -3.74
N LEU A 10 -2.48 12.57 -3.53
CA LEU A 10 -3.16 13.04 -2.32
C LEU A 10 -3.20 11.93 -1.26
N ILE A 11 -2.02 11.51 -0.80
CA ILE A 11 -1.87 10.39 0.13
C ILE A 11 -2.49 10.67 1.49
N GLU A 12 -2.38 11.90 2.01
CA GLU A 12 -3.01 12.29 3.28
C GLU A 12 -4.55 12.19 3.23
N GLU A 13 -5.14 12.58 2.09
CA GLU A 13 -6.58 12.50 1.89
C GLU A 13 -7.04 11.03 1.72
N ALA A 14 -6.22 10.24 1.02
CA ALA A 14 -6.38 8.80 0.92
C ALA A 14 -6.33 8.13 2.31
N GLU A 15 -5.37 8.49 3.17
CA GLU A 15 -5.24 8.01 4.55
C GLU A 15 -6.48 8.40 5.38
N MET A 16 -6.93 9.65 5.32
CA MET A 16 -8.14 10.09 6.01
C MET A 16 -9.37 9.29 5.59
N LEU A 17 -9.56 9.09 4.29
CA LEU A 17 -10.68 8.29 3.77
C LEU A 17 -10.57 6.83 4.21
N PHE A 18 -9.36 6.28 4.19
CA PHE A 18 -9.08 4.92 4.63
C PHE A 18 -9.39 4.73 6.13
N TRP A 19 -9.01 5.69 6.99
CA TRP A 19 -9.34 5.65 8.42
C TRP A 19 -10.82 5.90 8.71
N ARG A 20 -11.55 6.58 7.82
CA ARG A 20 -13.00 6.77 7.93
C ARG A 20 -13.83 5.58 7.43
N MET A 21 -13.25 4.62 6.72
CA MET A 21 -13.99 3.45 6.23
C MET A 21 -14.44 2.54 7.38
N PRO A 22 -15.75 2.25 7.52
CA PRO A 22 -16.26 1.34 8.55
C PRO A 22 -15.88 -0.11 8.28
N GLU A 23 -15.87 -0.51 7.00
CA GLU A 23 -15.39 -1.82 6.55
C GLU A 23 -14.28 -1.63 5.52
N ARG A 24 -13.10 -2.21 5.79
CA ARG A 24 -11.93 -2.13 4.91
C ARG A 24 -11.74 -3.47 4.23
N ASN A 25 -11.87 -3.48 2.91
CA ASN A 25 -11.58 -4.67 2.11
C ASN A 25 -10.11 -4.70 1.69
N VAL A 26 -9.64 -5.88 1.24
CA VAL A 26 -8.25 -6.10 0.79
C VAL A 26 -7.80 -5.04 -0.24
N VAL A 27 -8.70 -4.67 -1.16
CA VAL A 27 -8.43 -3.65 -2.20
C VAL A 27 -8.10 -2.29 -1.58
N SER A 28 -8.80 -1.89 -0.51
CA SER A 28 -8.57 -0.63 0.18
C SER A 28 -7.17 -0.57 0.80
N TRP A 29 -6.73 -1.67 1.40
CA TRP A 29 -5.37 -1.81 1.94
C TRP A 29 -4.32 -1.80 0.84
N THR A 30 -4.50 -2.58 -0.23
CA THR A 30 -3.53 -2.62 -1.34
C THR A 30 -3.34 -1.26 -2.02
N VAL A 31 -4.42 -0.48 -2.14
CA VAL A 31 -4.37 0.86 -2.71
C VAL A 31 -3.59 1.81 -1.81
N MET A 32 -3.82 1.76 -0.49
CA MET A 32 -3.06 2.58 0.46
C MET A 32 -1.58 2.18 0.53
N LEU A 33 -1.29 0.88 0.49
CA LEU A 33 0.07 0.37 0.45
C LEU A 33 0.83 0.89 -0.77
N GLY A 34 0.23 0.77 -1.96
CA GLY A 34 0.81 1.31 -3.19
C GLY A 34 1.07 2.81 -3.10
N GLY A 35 0.08 3.59 -2.61
CA GLY A 35 0.24 5.03 -2.47
C GLY A 35 1.31 5.45 -1.47
N LEU A 36 1.46 4.74 -0.35
CA LEU A 36 2.52 4.99 0.63
C LEU A 36 3.90 4.64 0.06
N ILE A 37 4.00 3.59 -0.76
CA ILE A 37 5.25 3.23 -1.45
C ILE A 37 5.60 4.28 -2.50
N GLU A 38 4.65 4.72 -3.32
CA GLU A 38 4.86 5.76 -4.34
C GLU A 38 5.27 7.12 -3.73
N ASP A 39 4.86 7.40 -2.49
CA ASP A 39 5.24 8.59 -1.72
C ASP A 39 6.58 8.43 -0.96
N GLY A 40 7.24 7.27 -1.07
CA GLY A 40 8.48 6.95 -0.36
C GLY A 40 8.30 6.65 1.13
N ARG A 41 7.05 6.60 1.63
CA ARG A 41 6.68 6.23 3.01
C ARG A 41 6.61 4.71 3.21
N VAL A 42 7.71 4.04 2.86
CA VAL A 42 7.80 2.57 2.88
C VAL A 42 7.65 1.98 4.28
N ASP A 43 8.14 2.66 5.32
CA ASP A 43 7.97 2.20 6.70
C ASP A 43 6.50 2.22 7.15
N ASP A 44 5.75 3.24 6.75
CA ASP A 44 4.32 3.35 7.04
C ASP A 44 3.53 2.31 6.26
N SER A 45 3.88 2.06 5.00
CA SER A 45 3.28 0.98 4.21
C SER A 45 3.48 -0.37 4.91
N ARG A 46 4.67 -0.61 5.46
CA ARG A 46 4.98 -1.84 6.19
C ARG A 46 4.14 -2.01 7.44
N GLN A 47 3.98 -0.94 8.24
CA GLN A 47 3.09 -0.96 9.40
C GLN A 47 1.63 -1.21 8.99
N LEU A 48 1.19 -0.58 7.90
CA LEU A 48 -0.17 -0.75 7.38
C LEU A 48 -0.42 -2.19 6.93
N PHE A 49 0.56 -2.84 6.31
CA PHE A 49 0.48 -4.25 5.93
C PHE A 49 0.40 -5.18 7.15
N ASP A 50 1.12 -4.88 8.23
CA ASP A 50 1.03 -5.68 9.45
C ASP A 50 -0.30 -5.53 10.18
N MET A 51 -0.97 -4.39 10.02
CA MET A 51 -2.34 -4.18 10.53
C MET A 51 -3.42 -4.88 9.70
N MET A 52 -3.12 -5.43 8.52
CA MET A 52 -4.11 -6.15 7.72
C MET A 52 -4.56 -7.43 8.45
N PRO A 53 -5.86 -7.56 8.77
CA PRO A 53 -6.38 -8.75 9.45
C PRO A 53 -6.39 -9.98 8.55
N VAL A 54 -6.44 -9.79 7.22
CA VAL A 54 -6.38 -10.86 6.21
C VAL A 54 -5.28 -10.51 5.22
N LYS A 55 -4.12 -11.14 5.38
CA LYS A 55 -3.00 -11.08 4.43
C LYS A 55 -3.32 -12.01 3.26
N ASP A 56 -4.16 -11.55 2.34
CA ASP A 56 -4.42 -12.29 1.10
C ASP A 56 -3.11 -12.42 0.30
N VAL A 57 -2.97 -13.50 -0.47
CA VAL A 57 -1.78 -13.75 -1.31
C VAL A 57 -1.55 -12.55 -2.24
N VAL A 58 -2.61 -11.95 -2.77
CA VAL A 58 -2.52 -10.77 -3.64
C VAL A 58 -1.95 -9.54 -2.92
N ALA A 59 -2.28 -9.33 -1.64
CA ALA A 59 -1.73 -8.22 -0.86
C ALA A 59 -0.24 -8.43 -0.52
N SER A 60 0.15 -9.69 -0.28
CA SER A 60 1.56 -10.05 -0.06
C SER A 60 2.38 -9.92 -1.34
N THR A 61 1.83 -10.31 -2.50
CA THR A 61 2.51 -10.18 -3.80
C THR A 61 2.71 -8.71 -4.17
N ASN A 62 1.71 -7.85 -3.96
CA ASN A 62 1.87 -6.41 -4.21
C ASN A 62 2.85 -5.73 -3.25
N MET A 63 2.93 -6.16 -1.99
CA MET A 63 3.97 -5.69 -1.06
C MET A 63 5.36 -6.10 -1.54
N ILE A 64 5.53 -7.35 -1.97
CA ILE A 64 6.80 -7.83 -2.50
C ILE A 64 7.16 -7.05 -3.78
N ASP A 65 6.26 -6.97 -4.75
CA ASP A 65 6.49 -6.28 -6.03
C ASP A 65 6.78 -4.77 -5.82
N GLY A 66 6.02 -4.11 -4.93
CA GLY A 66 6.23 -2.71 -4.55
C GLY A 66 7.54 -2.46 -3.79
N LEU A 67 7.96 -3.37 -2.91
CA LEU A 67 9.28 -3.33 -2.25
C LEU A 67 10.43 -3.59 -3.22
N PHE A 68 10.22 -4.41 -4.25
CA PHE A 68 11.24 -4.69 -5.26
C PHE A 68 11.43 -3.53 -6.25
N SER A 69 10.39 -2.73 -6.50
CA SER A 69 10.46 -1.68 -7.51
C SER A 69 11.21 -0.39 -7.08
N GLU A 70 11.47 -0.18 -5.78
CA GLU A 70 12.23 0.97 -5.26
C GLU A 70 13.63 0.63 -4.70
N GLY A 71 14.10 -0.61 -4.87
CA GLY A 71 15.28 -1.06 -4.14
C GLY A 71 16.15 -2.09 -4.85
N ARG A 72 16.78 -1.68 -5.96
CA ARG A 72 17.92 -2.37 -6.62
C ARG A 72 17.62 -3.77 -7.14
N ILE A 73 17.88 -3.96 -8.43
CA ILE A 73 18.81 -4.98 -8.94
C ILE A 73 19.52 -5.76 -7.82
N ILE A 74 18.90 -6.84 -7.35
CA ILE A 74 19.64 -8.00 -6.86
C ILE A 74 19.40 -9.10 -7.87
N GLU A 75 20.25 -9.02 -8.89
CA GLU A 75 20.73 -10.15 -9.66
C GLU A 75 20.96 -11.38 -8.77
N THR A 76 20.55 -12.55 -9.23
CA THR A 76 21.22 -13.87 -9.09
C THR A 76 20.25 -14.93 -9.64
N SER A 77 20.45 -15.31 -10.91
CA SER A 77 21.11 -16.56 -11.38
C SER A 77 20.16 -17.73 -11.50
#